data_AF-A0A3B9M5M5-F1
#
_entry.id   AF-A0A3B9M5M5-F1
#
_cell.length_a   1.000
_cell.length_b   1.000
_cell.length_c   1.000
_cell.angle_alpha   90.00
_cell.angle_beta   90.00
_cell.angle_gamma   90.00
#
_symmetry.space_group_name_H-M   'P 1'
#
loop_
_entity.id
_entity.type
_entity.pdbx_description
1 polymer ?
#
loop_
_entity_poly.entity_id
_entity_poly.type
_entity_poly.pdbx_seq_one_letter_code
_entity_poly.pdbx_strand_id
1 'polypeptide(L)'
;MPRQETLGQRIRRLRQQRGMSLAKVSGGDFSRAFMNQVELGRSQPSTRVLRVIAGRLGTEVDYLLEGRLPNLDRELALERARVLMARGQARRALTALGEAVEASDWPIRTDARLCQAEVLRALGRAEQADAVLAEERKVIAAHRDSHRLDRLRALERGEAFSIGRGDPDTAMRVHLRLADRAMRAERDYDALEHYRAARVLLEAAVR
;
A
#
# COMPACT_ATOMS: atom_id res chain seq x y z
N MET A 1 15.75 -17.54 -17.65
CA MET A 1 15.03 -16.36 -17.11
C MET A 1 13.63 -16.35 -17.69
N PRO A 2 12.55 -16.42 -16.89
CA PRO A 2 11.21 -16.30 -17.47
C PRO A 2 11.07 -14.92 -18.10
N ARG A 3 10.64 -14.85 -19.37
CA ARG A 3 10.38 -13.58 -20.06
C ARG A 3 9.31 -12.81 -19.27
N GLN A 4 9.62 -11.58 -18.89
CA GLN A 4 8.66 -10.66 -18.28
C GLN A 4 7.42 -10.54 -19.18
N GLU A 5 6.24 -10.73 -18.59
CA GLU A 5 4.95 -10.65 -19.30
C GLU A 5 4.82 -9.30 -20.00
N THR A 6 4.50 -9.29 -21.30
CA THR A 6 4.27 -8.05 -22.06
C THR A 6 2.94 -7.41 -21.66
N LEU A 7 2.74 -6.12 -21.95
CA LEU A 7 1.48 -5.41 -21.72
C LEU A 7 0.28 -6.16 -22.31
N GLY A 8 0.40 -6.65 -23.55
CA GLY A 8 -0.68 -7.38 -24.23
C GLY A 8 -1.02 -8.69 -23.53
N GLN A 9 -0.01 -9.44 -23.09
CA GLN A 9 -0.19 -10.68 -22.33
C GLN A 9 -0.87 -10.42 -20.98
N ARG A 10 -0.48 -9.34 -20.29
CA ARG A 10 -1.06 -8.93 -19.01
C ARG A 10 -2.52 -8.55 -19.11
N ILE A 11 -2.86 -7.76 -20.13
CA ILE A 11 -4.25 -7.41 -20.44
C ILE A 11 -5.07 -8.68 -20.72
N ARG A 12 -4.56 -9.58 -21.57
CA ARG A 12 -5.23 -10.84 -21.91
C ARG A 12 -5.50 -11.68 -20.67
N ARG A 13 -4.49 -11.84 -19.80
CA ARG A 13 -4.60 -12.60 -18.55
C ARG A 13 -5.66 -12.02 -17.63
N LEU A 14 -5.60 -10.71 -17.33
CA LEU A 14 -6.58 -10.04 -16.46
C LEU A 14 -8.00 -10.15 -17.00
N ARG A 15 -8.17 -10.01 -18.33
CA ARG A 15 -9.45 -10.16 -19.01
C ARG A 15 -10.01 -11.58 -18.83
N GLN A 16 -9.18 -12.59 -19.05
CA GLN A 16 -9.57 -13.99 -18.90
C GLN A 16 -9.92 -14.35 -17.45
N GLN A 17 -9.11 -13.90 -16.48
CA GLN A 17 -9.38 -14.09 -15.05
C GLN A 17 -10.73 -13.51 -14.62
N ARG A 18 -11.19 -12.44 -15.29
CA ARG A 18 -12.47 -11.79 -15.03
C ARG A 18 -13.62 -12.28 -15.91
N GLY A 19 -13.41 -13.33 -16.71
CA GLY A 19 -14.43 -13.86 -17.62
C GLY A 19 -14.93 -12.84 -18.66
N MET A 20 -14.12 -11.83 -19.01
CA MET A 20 -14.53 -10.76 -19.92
C MET A 20 -14.21 -11.13 -21.37
N SER A 21 -15.13 -10.83 -22.29
CA SER A 21 -14.87 -10.92 -23.73
C SER A 21 -14.08 -9.70 -24.22
N LEU A 22 -13.42 -9.82 -25.38
CA LEU A 22 -12.76 -8.67 -26.03
C LEU A 22 -13.76 -7.53 -26.25
N ALA A 23 -14.98 -7.84 -26.68
CA ALA A 23 -16.05 -6.85 -26.89
C ALA A 23 -16.44 -6.15 -25.59
N LYS A 24 -16.47 -6.87 -24.47
CA LYS A 24 -16.76 -6.30 -23.13
C LYS A 24 -15.70 -5.30 -22.68
N VAL A 25 -14.42 -5.59 -22.94
CA VAL A 25 -13.32 -4.65 -22.65
C VAL A 25 -13.30 -3.49 -23.64
N SER A 26 -13.69 -3.71 -24.90
CA SER A 26 -13.79 -2.69 -25.93
C SER A 26 -14.90 -1.67 -25.67
N GLY A 27 -16.07 -2.12 -25.23
CA GLY A 27 -17.21 -1.30 -24.78
C GLY A 27 -17.58 -0.09 -25.65
N GLY A 28 -17.29 -0.12 -26.95
CA GLY A 28 -17.55 0.96 -27.91
C GLY A 28 -16.43 2.00 -28.09
N ASP A 29 -15.49 2.13 -27.15
CA ASP A 29 -14.40 3.12 -27.24
C ASP A 29 -13.35 2.78 -28.31
N PHE A 30 -13.19 1.49 -28.61
CA PHE A 30 -12.30 0.98 -29.64
C PHE A 30 -12.78 -0.38 -30.13
N SER A 31 -12.32 -0.80 -31.31
CA SER A 31 -12.81 -2.03 -31.91
C SER A 31 -12.32 -3.29 -31.18
N ARG A 32 -13.11 -4.37 -31.25
CA ARG A 32 -12.70 -5.71 -30.80
C ARG A 32 -11.41 -6.16 -31.49
N ALA A 33 -11.25 -5.83 -32.77
CA ALA A 33 -10.07 -6.16 -33.56
C ALA A 33 -8.83 -5.44 -33.01
N PHE A 34 -8.96 -4.14 -32.68
CA PHE A 34 -7.89 -3.37 -32.05
C PHE A 34 -7.48 -3.98 -30.70
N MET A 35 -8.45 -4.33 -29.84
CA MET A 35 -8.17 -5.00 -28.55
C MET A 35 -7.41 -6.32 -28.75
N ASN A 36 -7.77 -7.11 -29.77
CA ASN A 36 -7.04 -8.33 -30.10
C ASN A 36 -5.59 -8.04 -30.55
N GLN A 37 -5.36 -7.01 -31.37
CA GLN A 37 -4.00 -6.62 -31.77
C GLN A 37 -3.16 -6.15 -30.58
N VAL A 38 -3.77 -5.41 -29.63
CA VAL A 38 -3.12 -5.01 -28.38
C VAL A 38 -2.72 -6.23 -27.55
N GLU A 39 -3.62 -7.21 -27.35
CA GLU A 39 -3.30 -8.45 -26.61
C GLU A 39 -2.17 -9.26 -27.25
N LEU A 40 -2.06 -9.22 -28.58
CA LEU A 40 -1.00 -9.88 -29.35
C LEU A 40 0.31 -9.07 -29.40
N GLY A 41 0.35 -7.86 -28.81
CA GLY A 41 1.50 -6.96 -28.85
C GLY A 41 1.76 -6.33 -30.23
N ARG A 42 0.77 -6.37 -31.13
CA ARG A 42 0.87 -5.87 -32.51
C ARG A 42 0.41 -4.41 -32.66
N SER A 43 -0.18 -3.84 -31.61
CA SER A 43 -0.60 -2.45 -31.58
C SER A 43 -0.35 -1.84 -30.21
N GLN A 44 0.14 -0.60 -30.19
CA GLN A 44 0.40 0.12 -28.97
C GLN A 44 -0.78 1.06 -28.67
N PRO A 45 -1.52 0.84 -27.56
CA PRO A 45 -2.62 1.71 -27.17
C PRO A 45 -2.09 3.07 -26.68
N SER A 46 -2.84 4.13 -26.96
CA SER A 46 -2.57 5.45 -26.37
C SER A 46 -2.86 5.45 -24.87
N THR A 47 -2.31 6.42 -24.14
CA THR A 47 -2.56 6.58 -22.69
C THR A 47 -4.05 6.73 -22.36
N ARG A 48 -4.83 7.37 -23.23
CA ARG A 48 -6.30 7.47 -23.08
C ARG A 48 -6.94 6.09 -23.15
N VAL A 49 -6.58 5.27 -24.14
CA VAL A 49 -7.12 3.92 -24.31
C VAL A 49 -6.67 3.01 -23.16
N LEU A 50 -5.43 3.12 -22.70
CA LEU A 50 -4.94 2.38 -21.54
C LEU A 50 -5.73 2.66 -20.28
N ARG A 51 -6.10 3.92 -20.01
CA ARG A 51 -6.96 4.26 -18.87
C ARG A 51 -8.34 3.59 -18.96
N VAL A 52 -8.94 3.53 -20.14
CA VAL A 52 -10.23 2.85 -20.35
C VAL A 52 -10.08 1.33 -20.12
N ILE A 53 -9.04 0.72 -20.66
CA ILE A 53 -8.75 -0.72 -20.46
C ILE A 53 -8.54 -1.00 -18.96
N ALA A 54 -7.71 -0.21 -18.29
CA ALA A 54 -7.40 -0.35 -16.86
C ALA A 54 -8.67 -0.24 -16.00
N GLY A 55 -9.50 0.78 -16.23
CA GLY A 55 -10.76 0.96 -15.51
C GLY A 55 -11.71 -0.23 -15.68
N ARG A 56 -11.87 -0.75 -16.90
CA ARG A 56 -12.74 -1.93 -17.16
C ARG A 56 -12.20 -3.21 -16.56
N LEU A 57 -10.87 -3.36 -16.53
CA LEU A 57 -10.22 -4.50 -15.91
C LEU A 57 -10.03 -4.31 -14.40
N GLY A 58 -10.50 -3.21 -13.80
CA GLY A 58 -10.31 -2.94 -12.37
C GLY A 58 -8.84 -3.03 -11.96
N THR A 59 -7.97 -2.32 -12.68
CA THR A 59 -6.53 -2.24 -12.41
C THR A 59 -6.02 -0.83 -12.76
N GLU A 60 -4.72 -0.61 -12.60
CA GLU A 60 -4.05 0.67 -12.88
C GLU A 60 -3.27 0.60 -14.19
N VAL A 61 -3.06 1.76 -14.83
CA VAL A 61 -2.28 1.85 -16.06
C VAL A 61 -0.83 1.40 -15.83
N ASP A 62 -0.26 1.76 -14.68
CA ASP A 62 1.12 1.40 -14.32
C ASP A 62 1.29 -0.12 -14.20
N TYR A 63 0.27 -0.80 -13.63
CA TYR A 63 0.26 -2.25 -13.64
C TYR A 63 0.24 -2.82 -15.06
N LEU A 64 -0.57 -2.26 -15.97
CA LEU A 64 -0.61 -2.70 -17.36
C LEU A 64 0.69 -2.47 -18.13
N LEU A 65 1.43 -1.40 -17.82
CA LEU A 65 2.71 -1.08 -18.45
C LEU A 65 3.86 -1.89 -17.83
N GLU A 66 4.03 -1.83 -16.53
CA GLU A 66 5.25 -2.29 -15.84
C GLU A 66 5.12 -3.67 -15.19
N GLY A 67 3.90 -4.07 -14.84
CA GLY A 67 3.61 -5.38 -14.23
C GLY A 67 3.85 -5.40 -12.74
N ARG A 68 4.17 -4.23 -12.21
CA ARG A 68 4.23 -3.91 -10.80
C ARG A 68 2.96 -3.17 -10.47
N LEU A 69 2.28 -3.59 -9.41
CA LEU A 69 1.35 -2.69 -8.74
C LEU A 69 2.27 -1.73 -7.99
N PRO A 70 2.34 -0.43 -8.33
CA PRO A 70 3.28 0.50 -7.70
C PRO A 70 3.17 0.50 -6.17
N ASN A 71 1.97 0.18 -5.67
CA ASN A 71 1.71 0.13 -4.24
C ASN A 71 2.11 -1.19 -3.59
N LEU A 72 2.04 -2.35 -4.26
CA LEU A 72 2.28 -3.64 -3.58
C LEU A 72 3.72 -3.79 -3.04
N ASP A 73 4.72 -3.42 -3.83
CA ASP A 73 6.13 -3.51 -3.40
C ASP A 73 6.40 -2.55 -2.23
N ARG A 74 5.78 -1.37 -2.27
CA ARG A 74 5.89 -0.35 -1.20
C ARG A 74 5.14 -0.77 0.06
N GLU A 75 3.98 -1.43 -0.08
CA GLU A 75 3.23 -1.99 1.04
C GLU A 75 4.03 -3.09 1.70
N LEU A 76 4.63 -3.99 0.92
CA LEU A 76 5.48 -5.05 1.45
C LEU A 76 6.72 -4.49 2.16
N ALA A 77 7.34 -3.45 1.60
CA ALA A 77 8.46 -2.74 2.21
C ALA A 77 8.09 -2.13 3.57
N LEU A 78 6.94 -1.44 3.65
CA LEU A 78 6.39 -0.89 4.89
C LEU A 78 6.12 -1.97 5.94
N GLU A 79 5.45 -3.05 5.55
CA GLU A 79 5.13 -4.16 6.45
C GLU A 79 6.39 -4.82 7.00
N ARG A 80 7.38 -5.05 6.14
CA ARG A 80 8.69 -5.57 6.54
C ARG A 80 9.39 -4.63 7.53
N ALA A 81 9.32 -3.31 7.31
CA ALA A 81 9.90 -2.33 8.23
C ALA A 81 9.21 -2.35 9.60
N ARG A 82 7.87 -2.45 9.64
CA ARG A 82 7.10 -2.58 10.89
C ARG A 82 7.49 -3.83 11.68
N VAL A 83 7.65 -4.99 11.02
CA VAL A 83 8.14 -6.23 11.66
C VAL A 83 9.56 -6.07 12.21
N LEU A 84 10.45 -5.45 11.43
CA LEU A 84 11.82 -5.20 11.87
C LEU A 84 11.87 -4.27 13.09
N MET A 85 11.00 -3.26 13.14
CA MET A 85 10.84 -2.38 14.30
C MET A 85 10.35 -3.12 15.53
N ALA A 86 9.33 -3.97 15.40
CA ALA A 86 8.83 -4.80 16.49
C ALA A 86 9.92 -5.75 17.05
N ARG A 87 10.89 -6.13 16.23
CA ARG A 87 12.06 -6.94 16.62
C ARG A 87 13.25 -6.12 17.12
N GLY A 88 13.10 -4.80 17.27
CA GLY A 88 14.18 -3.89 17.71
C GLY A 88 15.26 -3.62 16.65
N GLN A 89 15.04 -4.00 15.39
CA GLN A 89 16.02 -3.91 14.31
C GLN A 89 15.88 -2.59 13.51
N ALA A 90 15.89 -1.45 14.21
CA ALA A 90 15.59 -0.14 13.63
C ALA A 90 16.43 0.21 12.39
N ARG A 91 17.74 -0.10 12.40
CA ARG A 91 18.61 0.19 11.26
C ARG A 91 18.23 -0.59 9.99
N ARG A 92 17.80 -1.85 10.15
CA ARG A 92 17.31 -2.67 9.03
C ARG A 92 15.94 -2.21 8.58
N ALA A 93 15.08 -1.77 9.50
CA ALA A 93 13.78 -1.19 9.18
C ALA A 93 13.91 0.05 8.30
N LEU A 94 14.86 0.95 8.61
CA LEU A 94 15.13 2.13 7.81
C LEU A 94 15.53 1.77 6.36
N THR A 95 16.39 0.76 6.19
CA THR A 95 16.76 0.25 4.87
C THR A 95 15.58 -0.39 4.15
N ALA A 96 14.74 -1.14 4.87
CA ALA A 96 13.58 -1.81 4.29
C ALA A 96 12.52 -0.82 3.78
N LEU A 97 12.35 0.33 4.44
CA LEU A 97 11.43 1.37 3.98
C LEU A 97 11.76 1.87 2.57
N GLY A 98 13.05 1.95 2.20
CA GLY A 98 13.49 2.21 0.83
C GLY A 98 12.70 3.33 0.12
N GLU A 99 12.18 3.04 -1.06
CA GLU A 99 11.38 3.97 -1.88
C GLU A 99 9.91 4.10 -1.42
N ALA A 100 9.48 3.38 -0.37
CA ALA A 100 8.10 3.46 0.12
C ALA A 100 7.78 4.84 0.73
N VAL A 101 8.78 5.53 1.28
CA VAL A 101 8.61 6.90 1.83
C VAL A 101 8.45 7.96 0.74
N GLU A 102 8.85 7.63 -0.49
CA GLU A 102 8.74 8.47 -1.70
C GLU A 102 7.52 8.10 -2.55
N ALA A 103 6.60 7.27 -2.02
CA ALA A 103 5.33 7.02 -2.69
C ALA A 103 4.59 8.33 -2.94
N SER A 104 3.92 8.47 -4.07
CA SER A 104 3.04 9.62 -4.34
C SER A 104 1.65 9.42 -3.75
N ASP A 105 1.25 8.17 -3.54
CA ASP A 105 -0.12 7.80 -3.25
C ASP A 105 -0.45 7.93 -1.77
N TRP A 106 -1.65 8.43 -1.50
CA TRP A 106 -2.27 8.37 -0.20
C TRP A 106 -3.01 7.03 -0.02
N PRO A 107 -2.98 6.42 1.17
CA PRO A 107 -2.25 6.86 2.37
C PRO A 107 -0.88 6.19 2.54
N ILE A 108 -0.45 5.36 1.60
CA ILE A 108 0.76 4.54 1.74
C ILE A 108 2.02 5.37 2.01
N ARG A 109 2.16 6.53 1.36
CA ARG A 109 3.25 7.47 1.61
C ARG A 109 3.28 7.90 3.08
N THR A 110 2.13 8.30 3.59
CA THR A 110 1.99 8.77 4.98
C THR A 110 2.29 7.65 5.95
N ASP A 111 1.77 6.45 5.73
CA ASP A 111 2.03 5.32 6.61
C ASP A 111 3.53 4.93 6.62
N ALA A 112 4.19 4.99 5.46
CA ALA A 112 5.63 4.78 5.35
C ALA A 112 6.43 5.86 6.08
N ARG A 113 6.02 7.13 5.98
CA ARG A 113 6.69 8.26 6.64
C ARG A 113 6.44 8.30 8.15
N LEU A 114 5.27 7.89 8.63
CA LEU A 114 5.02 7.69 10.05
C LEU A 114 5.91 6.56 10.61
N CYS A 115 6.04 5.45 9.88
CA CYS A 115 6.97 4.37 10.24
C CYS A 115 8.44 4.86 10.20
N GLN A 116 8.81 5.68 9.21
CA GLN A 116 10.13 6.30 9.15
C GLN A 116 10.42 7.16 10.37
N ALA A 117 9.48 8.01 10.80
CA ALA A 117 9.63 8.84 11.99
C ALA A 117 9.83 7.97 13.26
N GLU A 118 9.06 6.89 13.41
CA GLU A 118 9.22 5.91 14.49
C GLU A 118 10.63 5.29 14.50
N VAL A 119 11.13 4.89 13.33
CA VAL A 119 12.47 4.33 13.13
C VAL A 119 13.55 5.36 13.47
N LEU A 120 13.39 6.61 13.00
CA LEU A 120 14.33 7.70 13.25
C LEU A 120 14.44 8.01 14.74
N ARG A 121 13.33 8.04 15.48
CA ARG A 121 13.35 8.19 16.94
C ARG A 121 14.10 7.05 17.63
N ALA A 122 13.84 5.80 17.25
CA ALA A 122 14.54 4.64 17.79
C ALA A 122 16.07 4.67 17.51
N LEU A 123 16.49 5.37 16.45
CA LEU A 123 17.89 5.61 16.11
C LEU A 123 18.47 6.88 16.76
N GLY A 124 17.73 7.57 17.64
CA GLY A 124 18.16 8.80 18.30
C GLY A 124 18.14 10.05 17.41
N ARG A 125 17.47 9.99 16.24
CA ARG A 125 17.40 11.10 15.26
C ARG A 125 16.09 11.87 15.42
N ALA A 126 15.88 12.44 16.61
CA ALA A 126 14.61 13.08 16.97
C ALA A 126 14.25 14.26 16.04
N GLU A 127 15.19 15.15 15.73
CA GLU A 127 14.93 16.31 14.86
C GLU A 127 14.46 15.90 13.45
N GLN A 128 15.06 14.85 12.87
CA GLN A 128 14.64 14.32 11.57
C GLN A 128 13.24 13.71 11.64
N ALA A 129 12.92 13.00 12.74
CA ALA A 129 11.60 12.46 12.96
C ALA A 129 10.55 13.58 13.08
N ASP A 130 10.85 14.63 13.84
CA ASP A 130 9.96 15.78 14.04
C ASP A 130 9.68 16.51 12.73
N ALA A 131 10.70 16.70 11.89
CA ALA A 131 10.53 17.28 10.55
C ALA A 131 9.60 16.45 9.67
N VAL A 132 9.75 15.11 9.69
CA VAL A 132 8.86 14.21 8.94
C VAL A 132 7.42 14.30 9.45
N LEU A 133 7.21 14.28 10.77
CA LEU A 133 5.88 14.35 11.38
C LEU A 133 5.21 15.71 11.10
N ALA A 134 5.96 16.82 11.11
CA ALA A 134 5.43 18.14 10.81
C ALA A 134 4.86 18.24 9.38
N GLU A 135 5.53 17.63 8.39
CA GLU A 135 5.02 17.57 7.02
C GLU A 135 3.80 16.65 6.89
N GLU A 136 3.85 15.45 7.48
CA GLU A 136 2.72 14.51 7.40
C GLU A 136 1.48 15.02 8.12
N ARG A 137 1.62 15.83 9.18
CA ARG A 137 0.49 16.48 9.84
C ARG A 137 -0.37 17.27 8.86
N LYS A 138 0.25 18.02 7.95
CA LYS A 138 -0.47 18.83 6.95
C LYS A 138 -1.26 17.94 6.00
N VAL A 139 -0.64 16.84 5.54
CA VAL A 139 -1.25 15.86 4.63
C VAL A 139 -2.43 15.14 5.30
N ILE A 140 -2.24 14.64 6.52
CA ILE A 140 -3.27 13.96 7.31
C ILE A 140 -4.46 14.88 7.59
N ALA A 141 -4.20 16.14 7.97
CA ALA A 141 -5.24 17.13 8.21
C ALA A 141 -6.05 17.45 6.94
N ALA A 142 -5.38 17.55 5.78
CA ALA A 142 -6.05 17.77 4.50
C ALA A 142 -7.02 16.63 4.13
N HIS A 143 -6.65 15.38 4.45
CA HIS A 143 -7.50 14.19 4.24
C HIS A 143 -8.53 13.96 5.36
N ARG A 144 -8.49 14.77 6.44
CA ARG A 144 -9.36 14.64 7.63
C ARG A 144 -9.31 13.25 8.27
N ASP A 145 -8.13 12.63 8.26
CA ASP A 145 -7.94 11.28 8.78
C ASP A 145 -7.58 11.31 10.27
N SER A 146 -8.58 11.07 11.13
CA SER A 146 -8.39 11.06 12.58
C SER A 146 -7.49 9.90 13.04
N HIS A 147 -7.55 8.74 12.37
CA HIS A 147 -6.80 7.56 12.78
C HIS A 147 -5.29 7.80 12.67
N ARG A 148 -4.85 8.34 11.52
CA ARG A 148 -3.44 8.68 11.30
C ARG A 148 -3.00 9.86 12.14
N LEU A 149 -3.90 10.81 12.41
CA LEU A 149 -3.60 11.93 13.30
C LEU A 149 -3.30 11.47 14.73
N ASP A 150 -4.07 10.50 15.23
CA ASP A 150 -3.83 9.91 16.56
C ASP A 150 -2.52 9.13 16.61
N ARG A 151 -2.20 8.37 15.54
CA ARG A 151 -0.89 7.71 15.40
C ARG A 151 0.26 8.72 15.41
N LEU A 152 0.15 9.79 14.62
CA LEU A 152 1.13 10.87 14.56
C LEU A 152 1.35 11.50 15.95
N ARG A 153 0.27 11.83 16.67
CA ARG A 153 0.34 12.41 18.02
C ARG A 153 0.99 11.48 19.06
N ALA A 154 0.82 10.17 18.92
CA ALA A 154 1.52 9.21 19.76
C ALA A 154 3.03 9.26 19.49
N LEU A 155 3.42 9.24 18.21
CA LEU A 155 4.83 9.35 17.81
C LEU A 155 5.47 10.65 18.27
N GLU A 156 4.77 11.79 18.22
CA GLU A 156 5.27 13.07 18.74
C GLU A 156 5.56 13.06 20.23
N ARG A 157 4.78 12.31 21.01
CA ARG A 157 5.00 12.13 22.46
C ARG A 157 6.09 11.11 22.77
N GLY A 158 6.72 10.52 21.74
CA GLY A 158 7.70 9.44 21.89
C GLY A 158 7.07 8.13 22.37
N GLU A 159 5.74 8.02 22.29
CA GLU A 159 5.03 6.81 22.65
C GLU A 159 5.00 5.88 21.43
N ALA A 160 5.31 4.60 21.62
CA ALA A 160 4.97 3.61 20.61
C ALA A 160 3.46 3.65 20.41
N PHE A 161 2.99 3.70 19.16
CA PHE A 161 1.57 3.55 18.88
C PHE A 161 1.15 2.11 19.22
N SER A 162 0.84 1.89 20.49
CA SER A 162 0.43 0.61 21.03
C SER A 162 -1.00 0.74 21.48
N ILE A 163 -1.90 0.21 20.65
CA ILE A 163 -3.23 -0.13 21.10
C ILE A 163 -3.04 -1.37 21.97
N GLY A 164 -3.21 -1.32 23.30
CA GLY A 164 -3.02 -2.51 24.16
C GLY A 164 -2.01 -2.39 25.32
N ARG A 165 -1.58 -1.18 25.67
CA ARG A 165 -0.70 -0.89 26.84
C ARG A 165 0.63 -1.65 26.83
N GLY A 166 1.20 -1.89 25.65
CA GLY A 166 2.50 -2.54 25.50
C GLY A 166 2.50 -4.07 25.49
N ASP A 167 1.35 -4.73 25.68
CA ASP A 167 1.23 -6.18 25.53
C ASP A 167 0.92 -6.57 24.07
N PRO A 168 1.81 -7.29 23.35
CA PRO A 168 1.62 -7.63 21.94
C PRO A 168 0.36 -8.45 21.66
N ASP A 169 -0.01 -9.38 22.55
CA ASP A 169 -1.19 -10.22 22.38
C ASP A 169 -2.48 -9.42 22.54
N THR A 170 -2.52 -8.53 23.53
CA THR A 170 -3.63 -7.58 23.69
C THR A 170 -3.70 -6.64 22.50
N ALA A 171 -2.56 -6.15 22.00
CA ALA A 171 -2.52 -5.27 20.84
C ALA A 171 -3.08 -5.94 19.58
N MET A 172 -2.68 -7.18 19.32
CA MET A 172 -3.20 -7.98 18.22
C MET A 172 -4.72 -8.14 18.33
N ARG A 173 -5.22 -8.53 19.51
CA ARG A 173 -6.67 -8.70 19.72
C ARG A 173 -7.44 -7.40 19.50
N VAL A 174 -6.91 -6.25 19.93
CA VAL A 174 -7.60 -4.98 19.70
C VAL A 174 -7.56 -4.60 18.22
N HIS A 175 -6.44 -4.80 17.53
CA HIS A 175 -6.36 -4.57 16.09
C HIS A 175 -7.38 -5.43 15.32
N LEU A 176 -7.52 -6.73 15.63
CA LEU A 176 -8.52 -7.59 14.98
C LEU A 176 -9.96 -7.08 15.20
N ARG A 177 -10.30 -6.65 16.43
CA ARG A 177 -11.63 -6.07 16.71
C ARG A 177 -11.88 -4.77 15.95
N LEU A 178 -10.86 -3.91 15.85
CA LEU A 178 -10.95 -2.67 15.11
C LEU A 178 -11.08 -2.92 13.60
N ALA A 179 -10.39 -3.94 13.08
CA ALA A 179 -10.51 -4.38 11.69
C ALA A 179 -11.95 -4.81 11.38
N ASP A 180 -12.53 -5.68 12.22
CA ASP A 180 -13.90 -6.15 12.06
C ASP A 180 -14.91 -4.99 12.12
N ARG A 181 -14.69 -4.02 13.02
CA ARG A 181 -15.53 -2.82 13.13
C ARG A 181 -15.41 -1.91 11.90
N ALA A 182 -14.21 -1.75 11.36
CA ALA A 182 -13.97 -0.97 10.15
C ALA A 182 -14.63 -1.64 8.93
N MET A 183 -14.50 -2.96 8.79
CA MET A 183 -15.13 -3.73 7.72
C MET A 183 -16.66 -3.64 7.75
N ARG A 184 -17.28 -3.74 8.94
CA ARG A 184 -18.73 -3.53 9.10
C ARG A 184 -19.19 -2.10 8.79
N ALA A 185 -18.28 -1.14 8.85
CA ALA A 185 -18.54 0.26 8.53
C ALA A 185 -18.13 0.61 7.10
N GLU A 186 -17.82 -0.38 6.24
CA GLU A 186 -17.39 -0.19 4.85
C GLU A 186 -16.15 0.71 4.70
N ARG A 187 -15.27 0.68 5.71
CA ARG A 187 -13.98 1.38 5.73
C ARG A 187 -12.86 0.39 5.43
N ASP A 188 -12.81 -0.08 4.19
CA ASP A 188 -11.95 -1.19 3.76
C ASP A 188 -10.46 -0.92 4.03
N TYR A 189 -10.01 0.32 3.85
CA TYR A 189 -8.61 0.68 4.11
C TYR A 189 -8.26 0.59 5.60
N ASP A 190 -9.12 1.13 6.47
CA ASP A 190 -8.92 1.08 7.93
C ASP A 190 -8.90 -0.38 8.41
N ALA A 191 -9.79 -1.22 7.84
CA ALA A 191 -9.84 -2.65 8.13
C ALA A 191 -8.52 -3.34 7.75
N LEU A 192 -8.03 -3.06 6.53
CA LEU A 192 -6.78 -3.61 6.02
C LEU A 192 -5.56 -3.22 6.87
N GLU A 193 -5.45 -1.95 7.28
CA GLU A 193 -4.35 -1.51 8.15
C GLU A 193 -4.39 -2.18 9.51
N HIS A 194 -5.58 -2.39 10.08
CA HIS A 194 -5.72 -3.12 11.33
C HIS A 194 -5.37 -4.60 11.20
N TYR A 195 -5.75 -5.28 10.11
CA TYR A 195 -5.30 -6.65 9.85
C TYR A 195 -3.79 -6.74 9.66
N ARG A 196 -3.19 -5.78 8.94
CA ARG A 196 -1.73 -5.69 8.76
C ARG A 196 -1.01 -5.51 10.09
N ALA A 197 -1.47 -4.58 10.94
CA ALA A 197 -0.91 -4.37 12.27
C ALA A 197 -1.00 -5.64 13.15
N ALA A 198 -2.12 -6.36 13.13
CA ALA A 198 -2.26 -7.63 13.83
C ALA A 198 -1.28 -8.70 13.31
N ARG A 199 -1.09 -8.79 11.99
CA ARG A 199 -0.11 -9.70 11.37
C ARG A 199 1.32 -9.36 11.78
N VAL A 200 1.71 -8.09 11.77
CA VAL A 200 3.04 -7.64 12.22
C VAL A 200 3.32 -8.11 13.65
N LEU A 201 2.35 -7.98 14.55
CA LEU A 201 2.46 -8.43 15.94
C LEU A 201 2.62 -9.96 16.04
N LEU A 202 1.87 -10.72 15.25
CA LEU A 202 2.00 -12.18 15.16
C LEU A 202 3.38 -12.59 14.65
N GLU A 203 3.85 -12.00 13.55
CA GLU A 203 5.15 -12.32 12.96
C GLU A 203 6.33 -11.92 13.87
N ALA A 204 6.17 -10.89 14.69
CA ALA A 204 7.16 -10.51 15.69
C ALA A 204 7.22 -11.49 16.86
N ALA A 205 6.11 -12.15 17.20
CA ALA A 205 6.03 -13.12 18.29
C ALA A 205 6.65 -14.50 17.94
N VAL A 206 6.65 -14.88 16.65
CA VAL A 206 7.29 -16.11 16.18
C VAL A 206 8.81 -15.91 16.13
N ARG A 207 9.53 -16.56 17.06
CA ARG A 207 11.00 -16.60 17.11
C ARG A 207 11.58 -17.69 16.22
#